data_AF-A0A250DJS1-F1
#
_entry.id   AF-A0A250DJS1-F1
#
_cell.length_a   1.000
_cell.length_b   1.000
_cell.length_c   1.000
_cell.angle_alpha   90.00
_cell.angle_beta   90.00
_cell.angle_gamma   90.00
#
_symmetry.space_group_name_H-M   'P 1'
#
loop_
_entity.id
_entity.type
_entity.pdbx_description
1 polymer ?
#
loop_
_entity_poly.entity_id
_entity_poly.type
_entity_poly.pdbx_seq_one_letter_code
_entity_poly.pdbx_strand_id
1 'polypeptide(L)'
;MPWPGQLIVENEVYQFRVTIGAGVDRGTLQQMVLTVDAPDIEEQVDDLPVAAGGTVIPYTKPFTVIKNIGATLQANASGGVTLETTKTPNLAPVIRVFNAAHTSVGGATVDLTIKGY
;
A
#
# COMPACT_ATOMS: atom_id res chain seq x y z
N MET A 1 -2.42 -18.90 26.10
CA MET A 1 -3.76 -18.31 25.91
C MET A 1 -3.55 -16.94 25.28
N PRO A 2 -4.16 -16.63 24.12
CA PRO A 2 -4.06 -15.30 23.54
C PRO A 2 -4.63 -14.26 24.51
N TRP A 3 -4.01 -13.08 24.57
CA TRP A 3 -4.43 -12.00 25.45
C TRP A 3 -5.84 -11.52 25.06
N PRO A 4 -6.85 -11.55 25.96
CA PRO A 4 -8.23 -11.18 25.62
C PRO A 4 -8.47 -9.67 25.45
N GLY A 5 -7.42 -8.84 25.47
CA GLY A 5 -7.57 -7.38 25.35
C GLY A 5 -7.86 -6.97 23.91
N GLN A 6 -8.98 -6.30 23.68
CA GLN A 6 -9.26 -5.54 22.46
C GLN A 6 -9.35 -4.06 22.81
N LEU A 7 -8.78 -3.21 21.95
CA LEU A 7 -8.85 -1.77 22.06
C LEU A 7 -9.15 -1.22 20.66
N ILE A 8 -10.14 -0.32 20.54
CA ILE A 8 -10.30 0.49 19.34
C ILE A 8 -9.20 1.54 19.40
N VAL A 9 -8.30 1.51 18.42
CA VAL A 9 -7.11 2.36 18.36
C VAL A 9 -7.36 3.59 17.49
N GLU A 10 -6.91 4.73 17.98
CA GLU A 10 -6.79 6.02 17.30
C GLU A 10 -5.31 6.34 17.07
N ASN A 11 -5.01 7.43 16.36
CA ASN A 11 -3.63 7.89 16.18
C ASN A 11 -3.12 8.57 17.45
N GLU A 12 -2.73 7.78 18.44
CA GLU A 12 -2.26 8.27 19.74
C GLU A 12 -1.16 7.38 20.35
N VAL A 13 -0.56 7.84 21.44
CA VAL A 13 0.46 7.13 22.21
C VAL A 13 -0.19 6.21 23.24
N TYR A 14 0.04 4.90 23.10
CA TYR A 14 -0.48 3.89 24.02
C TYR A 14 0.60 3.41 25.00
N GLN A 15 0.19 3.21 26.25
CA GLN A 15 1.00 2.56 27.28
C GLN A 15 0.29 1.31 27.81
N PHE A 16 0.97 0.18 27.75
CA PHE A 16 0.46 -1.08 28.27
C PHE A 16 1.13 -1.41 29.61
N ARG A 17 0.32 -1.64 30.64
CA ARG A 17 0.77 -2.18 31.92
C ARG A 17 0.36 -3.64 32.02
N VAL A 18 1.33 -4.51 32.27
CA VAL A 18 1.09 -5.94 32.51
C VAL A 18 1.43 -6.25 33.96
N THR A 19 0.45 -6.81 34.69
CA THR A 19 0.63 -7.30 36.05
C THR A 19 0.66 -8.82 36.01
N ILE A 20 1.75 -9.42 36.47
CA ILE A 20 1.93 -10.87 36.54
C ILE A 20 1.59 -11.32 37.96
N GLY A 21 0.73 -12.34 38.08
CA GLY A 21 0.34 -12.90 39.38
C GLY A 21 1.50 -13.58 40.12
N ALA A 22 1.39 -13.67 41.44
CA ALA A 22 2.36 -14.40 42.26
C ALA A 22 2.23 -15.92 42.06
N GLY A 23 3.36 -16.64 42.11
CA GLY A 23 3.43 -18.09 41.97
C GLY A 23 4.77 -18.63 42.48
N VAL A 24 4.86 -19.96 42.59
CA VAL A 24 6.11 -20.65 42.97
C VAL A 24 7.21 -20.45 41.94
N ASP A 25 6.83 -20.28 40.67
CA ASP A 25 7.72 -19.96 39.57
C ASP A 25 7.64 -18.47 39.19
N ARG A 26 8.76 -17.91 38.76
CA ARG A 26 8.81 -16.54 38.24
C ARG A 26 8.10 -16.47 36.89
N GLY A 27 6.94 -15.81 36.85
CA GLY A 27 6.27 -15.52 35.60
C GLY A 27 7.15 -14.67 34.67
N THR A 28 7.23 -15.07 33.40
CA THR A 28 8.07 -14.42 32.38
C THR A 28 7.22 -14.09 31.16
N LEU A 29 7.32 -12.85 30.67
CA LEU A 29 6.67 -12.43 29.43
C LEU A 29 7.60 -12.74 28.25
N GLN A 30 7.27 -13.76 27.47
CA GLN A 30 8.11 -14.20 26.35
C GLN A 30 7.85 -13.38 25.07
N GLN A 31 6.60 -12.98 24.84
CA GLN A 31 6.22 -12.22 23.65
C GLN A 31 4.95 -11.38 23.93
N MET A 32 4.96 -10.13 23.47
CA MET A 32 3.77 -9.28 23.37
C MET A 32 3.70 -8.76 21.94
N VAL A 33 2.66 -9.16 21.21
CA VAL A 33 2.40 -8.69 19.85
C VAL A 33 1.18 -7.79 19.87
N LEU A 34 1.37 -6.55 19.43
CA LEU A 34 0.26 -5.66 19.11
C LEU A 34 0.01 -5.77 17.60
N THR A 35 -1.18 -6.25 17.22
CA THR A 35 -1.64 -6.24 15.83
C THR A 35 -2.66 -5.13 15.69
N VAL A 36 -2.32 -4.10 14.92
CA VAL A 36 -3.23 -3.01 14.58
C VAL A 36 -3.83 -3.28 13.22
N ASP A 37 -5.15 -3.37 13.16
CA ASP A 37 -5.90 -3.41 11.89
C ASP A 37 -6.26 -1.98 11.49
N ALA A 38 -5.54 -1.44 10.53
CA ALA A 38 -5.81 -0.11 9.98
C ALA A 38 -6.89 -0.22 8.89
N PRO A 39 -7.89 0.69 8.87
CA PRO A 39 -8.90 0.69 7.81
C PRO A 39 -8.26 0.78 6.43
N ASP A 40 -8.77 -0.01 5.48
CA ASP A 40 -8.31 0.08 4.10
C ASP A 40 -8.69 1.45 3.50
N ILE A 41 -7.74 2.05 2.80
CA ILE A 41 -7.89 3.27 2.01
C ILE A 41 -7.87 2.88 0.53
N GLU A 42 -8.77 3.46 -0.25
CA GLU A 42 -8.81 3.30 -1.71
C GLU A 42 -8.85 4.67 -2.39
N GLU A 43 -8.05 4.88 -3.44
CA GLU A 43 -8.04 6.11 -4.24
C GLU A 43 -8.07 5.76 -5.72
N GLN A 44 -8.89 6.48 -6.48
CA GLN A 44 -8.97 6.38 -7.93
C GLN A 44 -8.21 7.53 -8.56
N VAL A 45 -7.45 7.22 -9.60
CA VAL A 45 -6.72 8.18 -10.42
C VAL A 45 -7.10 7.89 -11.85
N ASP A 46 -7.92 8.75 -12.42
CA ASP A 46 -8.43 8.61 -13.78
C ASP A 46 -7.59 9.45 -14.75
N ASP A 47 -7.54 8.99 -16.00
CA ASP A 47 -6.93 9.73 -17.10
C ASP A 47 -5.45 10.15 -16.88
N LEU A 48 -4.63 9.33 -16.20
CA LEU A 48 -3.23 9.66 -15.94
C LEU A 48 -2.38 9.52 -17.23
N PRO A 49 -1.75 10.59 -17.74
CA PRO A 49 -0.82 10.47 -18.86
C PRO A 49 0.51 9.82 -18.42
N VAL A 50 0.93 8.79 -19.16
CA VAL A 50 2.19 8.08 -18.90
C VAL A 50 3.28 8.55 -19.86
N ALA A 51 4.41 8.99 -19.31
CA ALA A 51 5.60 9.35 -20.08
C ALA A 51 6.46 8.13 -20.41
N ALA A 52 7.27 8.22 -21.47
CA ALA A 52 8.29 7.21 -21.74
C ALA A 52 9.29 7.17 -20.57
N GLY A 53 9.59 5.97 -20.07
CA GLY A 53 10.38 5.75 -18.84
C GLY A 53 9.54 5.64 -17.57
N GLY A 54 8.26 6.06 -17.61
CA GLY A 54 7.28 5.94 -16.53
C GLY A 54 6.85 7.27 -15.92
N THR A 55 5.73 7.22 -15.23
CA THR A 55 5.14 8.34 -14.48
C THR A 55 4.96 7.94 -13.03
N VAL A 56 5.36 8.82 -12.10
CA VAL A 56 5.04 8.64 -10.67
C VAL A 56 3.54 8.83 -10.52
N ILE A 57 2.85 7.86 -9.91
CA ILE A 57 1.41 7.91 -9.73
C ILE A 57 1.13 8.93 -8.61
N PRO A 58 0.46 10.05 -8.92
CA PRO A 58 0.05 10.99 -7.89
C PRO A 58 -1.09 10.38 -7.07
N TYR A 59 -1.07 10.57 -5.77
CA TYR A 59 -2.17 10.24 -4.88
C TYR A 59 -2.22 11.28 -3.76
N THR A 60 -3.39 11.46 -3.17
CA THR A 60 -3.67 12.50 -2.19
C THR A 60 -4.02 11.95 -0.83
N LYS A 61 -4.49 10.70 -0.76
CA LYS A 61 -4.81 10.05 0.51
C LYS A 61 -3.54 9.66 1.28
N PRO A 62 -3.58 9.72 2.62
CA PRO A 62 -2.41 9.48 3.45
C PRO A 62 -2.13 7.98 3.60
N PHE A 63 -1.62 7.34 2.56
CA PHE A 63 -1.18 5.95 2.63
C PHE A 63 0.10 5.84 3.45
N THR A 64 0.10 4.96 4.45
CA THR A 64 1.29 4.48 5.14
C THR A 64 1.94 3.33 4.37
N VAL A 65 1.11 2.48 3.74
CA VAL A 65 1.53 1.35 2.90
C VAL A 65 0.57 1.17 1.74
N ILE A 66 1.11 1.10 0.52
CA ILE A 66 0.36 0.73 -0.68
C ILE A 66 0.40 -0.80 -0.85
N LYS A 67 -0.73 -1.47 -0.62
CA LYS A 67 -0.88 -2.92 -0.78
C LYS A 67 -1.05 -3.30 -2.27
N ASN A 68 -1.87 -2.54 -2.99
CA ASN A 68 -2.21 -2.86 -4.37
C ASN A 68 -2.37 -1.64 -5.27
N ILE A 69 -2.08 -1.85 -6.56
CA ILE A 69 -2.34 -0.90 -7.63
C ILE A 69 -2.96 -1.72 -8.76
N GLY A 70 -4.26 -1.55 -8.99
CA GLY A 70 -4.93 -2.00 -10.19
C GLY A 70 -4.85 -0.90 -11.23
N ALA A 71 -4.49 -1.24 -12.47
CA ALA A 71 -4.40 -0.25 -13.55
C ALA A 71 -4.98 -0.83 -14.83
N THR A 72 -5.67 0.01 -15.60
CA THR A 72 -6.21 -0.31 -16.91
C THR A 72 -5.68 0.67 -17.94
N LEU A 73 -5.15 0.13 -19.04
CA LEU A 73 -4.69 0.92 -20.17
C LEU A 73 -5.88 1.32 -21.01
N GLN A 74 -6.06 2.62 -21.24
CA GLN A 74 -7.07 3.09 -22.17
C GLN A 74 -6.64 2.85 -23.62
N ALA A 75 -7.61 2.93 -24.54
CA ALA A 75 -7.31 2.93 -25.97
C ALA A 75 -6.32 4.05 -26.29
N ASN A 76 -5.21 3.70 -26.94
CA ASN A 76 -4.10 4.62 -27.18
C ASN A 76 -3.59 4.51 -28.62
N ALA A 77 -3.01 5.60 -29.12
CA ALA A 77 -2.30 5.65 -30.40
C ALA A 77 -0.78 5.51 -30.25
N SER A 78 -0.28 5.37 -29.02
CA SER A 78 1.15 5.28 -28.70
C SER A 78 1.74 3.88 -28.91
N GLY A 79 0.90 2.88 -29.21
CA GLY A 79 1.32 1.49 -29.38
C GLY A 79 1.63 0.79 -28.05
N GLY A 80 1.12 1.32 -26.95
CA GLY A 80 1.20 0.69 -25.63
C GLY A 80 0.30 -0.53 -25.55
N VAL A 81 0.85 -1.64 -25.08
CA VAL A 81 0.17 -2.95 -24.97
C VAL A 81 0.23 -3.50 -23.55
N THR A 82 1.30 -3.21 -22.81
CA THR A 82 1.54 -3.77 -21.47
C THR A 82 1.75 -2.66 -20.45
N LEU A 83 1.22 -2.88 -19.24
CA LEU A 83 1.41 -2.01 -18.08
C LEU A 83 2.23 -2.72 -17.02
N GLU A 84 3.13 -1.98 -16.38
CA GLU A 84 3.82 -2.44 -15.18
C GLU A 84 3.80 -1.34 -14.12
N THR A 85 3.61 -1.74 -12.86
CA THR A 85 3.60 -0.84 -11.71
C THR A 85 4.58 -1.31 -10.65
N THR A 86 5.26 -0.37 -9.98
CA THR A 86 6.16 -0.67 -8.86
C THR A 86 5.56 -0.18 -7.55
N LYS A 87 5.63 -1.00 -6.51
CA LYS A 87 5.03 -0.72 -5.17
C LYS A 87 6.09 -0.40 -4.09
N THR A 88 7.38 -0.40 -4.41
CA THR A 88 8.49 -0.50 -3.44
C THR A 88 9.52 0.62 -3.58
N PRO A 89 10.09 1.19 -2.50
CA PRO A 89 9.65 1.27 -1.10
C PRO A 89 9.23 2.69 -0.65
N ASN A 90 9.06 3.65 -1.57
CA ASN A 90 9.06 5.08 -1.21
C ASN A 90 7.69 5.77 -1.15
N LEU A 91 6.57 5.04 -1.06
CA LEU A 91 5.25 5.66 -1.25
C LEU A 91 5.23 6.52 -2.53
N ALA A 92 6.04 6.17 -3.53
CA ALA A 92 6.16 6.90 -4.79
C ALA A 92 6.08 5.85 -5.91
N PRO A 93 4.92 5.19 -6.05
CA PRO A 93 4.77 4.14 -7.03
C PRO A 93 4.86 4.73 -8.44
N VAL A 94 5.40 3.95 -9.37
CA VAL A 94 5.61 4.36 -10.77
C VAL A 94 4.83 3.42 -11.66
N ILE A 95 4.14 3.97 -12.65
CA ILE A 95 3.52 3.22 -13.74
C ILE A 95 4.31 3.41 -15.04
N ARG A 96 4.48 2.31 -15.78
CA ARG A 96 5.16 2.28 -17.08
C ARG A 96 4.27 1.58 -18.09
N VAL A 97 4.28 2.11 -19.31
CA VAL A 97 3.63 1.51 -20.48
C VAL A 97 4.71 1.02 -21.43
N PHE A 98 4.53 -0.20 -21.95
CA PHE A 98 5.43 -0.84 -22.90
C PHE A 98 4.69 -1.25 -24.17
N ASN A 99 5.39 -1.21 -25.30
CA ASN A 99 4.91 -1.76 -26.56
C ASN A 99 5.13 -3.29 -26.64
N ALA A 100 4.74 -3.89 -27.77
CA ALA A 100 4.90 -5.33 -28.00
C ALA A 100 6.35 -5.85 -27.96
N ALA A 101 7.34 -4.96 -28.13
CA ALA A 101 8.77 -5.29 -28.02
C ALA A 101 9.34 -5.01 -26.63
N HIS A 102 8.48 -4.75 -25.63
CA HIS A 102 8.87 -4.34 -24.27
C HIS A 102 9.73 -3.07 -24.22
N THR A 103 9.53 -2.15 -25.17
CA THR A 103 10.15 -0.83 -25.11
C THR A 103 9.17 0.16 -24.46
N SER A 104 9.67 0.97 -23.53
CA SER A 104 8.81 1.96 -22.86
C SER A 104 8.32 3.01 -23.84
N VAL A 105 7.01 3.24 -23.84
CA VAL A 105 6.34 4.23 -24.69
C VAL A 105 5.62 5.27 -23.84
N GLY A 106 5.61 6.51 -24.33
CA GLY A 106 4.87 7.61 -23.70
C GLY A 106 3.59 7.95 -24.46
N GLY A 107 2.74 8.79 -23.86
CA GLY A 107 1.53 9.32 -24.49
C GLY A 107 0.32 8.38 -24.41
N ALA A 108 0.41 7.29 -23.65
CA ALA A 108 -0.75 6.49 -23.25
C ALA A 108 -1.41 7.08 -21.99
N THR A 109 -2.71 6.85 -21.86
CA THR A 109 -3.49 7.23 -20.69
C THR A 109 -3.94 5.97 -19.94
N VAL A 110 -3.95 6.03 -18.61
CA VAL A 110 -4.29 4.90 -17.75
C VAL A 110 -5.20 5.35 -16.61
N ASP A 111 -6.13 4.47 -16.25
CA ASP A 111 -6.94 4.60 -15.03
C ASP A 111 -6.39 3.66 -13.96
N LEU A 112 -6.34 4.12 -12.72
CA LEU A 112 -5.79 3.34 -11.61
C LEU A 112 -6.68 3.36 -10.38
N THR A 113 -6.66 2.24 -9.65
CA THR A 113 -7.15 2.15 -8.28
C THR A 113 -5.99 1.75 -7.38
N ILE A 114 -5.67 2.62 -6.42
CA ILE A 114 -4.66 2.40 -5.39
C ILE A 114 -5.37 1.92 -4.13
N LYS A 115 -4.88 0.85 -3.52
CA LYS A 115 -5.39 0.30 -2.25
C LYS A 115 -4.27 0.14 -1.24
N GLY A 116 -4.53 0.56 -0.01
CA GLY A 116 -3.53 0.56 1.06
C GLY A 116 -4.17 0.84 2.42
N TYR A 117 -3.35 1.30 3.36
CA TYR A 117 -3.74 1.83 4.68
C TYR A 117 -2.69 2.84 5.14
#